data_AF-A0A1Q4VBP7-F1
#
_entry.id   AF-A0A1Q4VBP7-F1
#
_cell.length_a   1.000
_cell.length_b   1.000
_cell.length_c   1.000
_cell.angle_alpha   90.00
_cell.angle_beta   90.00
_cell.angle_gamma   90.00
#
_symmetry.space_group_name_H-M   'P 1'
#
loop_
_entity.id
_entity.type
_entity.pdbx_description
1 polymer ?
#
loop_
_entity_poly.entity_id
_entity_poly.type
_entity_poly.pdbx_seq_one_letter_code
_entity_poly.pdbx_strand_id
1 'polypeptide(L)'
;MLLSEYEALKGEQSARIAARDNLMYATLAALAATTTAIVSTAGRTELVLLLPPVCIVLGWTYLVNDEKISAIGRYLRTDLRPALAAAAGADSAEVLRWETAHREEHRRNAGKHLQLAVDLLMFVVPALIAVTVHWVTGPAHTALLVASAAELAAVAVLAVRITLAADLSSEGTT
;
A
#
# COMPACT_ATOMS: atom_id res chain seq x y z
N MET A 1 32.52 3.14 -0.01
CA MET A 1 31.47 3.21 -1.05
C MET A 1 30.29 2.28 -0.73
N LEU A 2 30.52 0.98 -0.47
CA LEU A 2 29.41 0.05 -0.13
C LEU A 2 28.68 0.42 1.17
N LEU A 3 29.40 0.84 2.21
CA LEU A 3 28.79 1.26 3.48
C LEU A 3 27.96 2.56 3.33
N SER A 4 28.44 3.52 2.53
CA SER A 4 27.71 4.76 2.26
C SER A 4 26.46 4.53 1.41
N GLU A 5 26.51 3.58 0.47
CA GLU A 5 25.32 3.15 -0.29
C GLU A 5 24.30 2.46 0.62
N TYR A 6 24.78 1.60 1.53
CA TYR A 6 23.94 0.97 2.55
C TYR A 6 23.22 2.02 3.42
N GLU A 7 23.96 2.99 3.96
CA GLU A 7 23.39 4.07 4.79
C GLU A 7 22.36 4.90 4.02
N ALA A 8 22.66 5.27 2.78
CA ALA A 8 21.72 6.02 1.92
C ALA A 8 20.42 5.24 1.68
N LEU A 9 20.52 3.95 1.35
CA LEU A 9 19.36 3.09 1.11
C LEU A 9 18.55 2.84 2.38
N LYS A 10 19.19 2.68 3.55
CA LYS A 10 18.48 2.59 4.83
C LYS A 10 17.78 3.89 5.20
N GLY A 11 18.42 5.03 4.91
CA GLY A 11 17.80 6.35 5.06
C GLY A 11 16.54 6.49 4.21
N GLU A 12 16.62 6.13 2.92
CA GLU A 12 15.46 6.13 2.02
C GLU A 12 14.37 5.15 2.49
N GLN A 13 14.74 3.93 2.87
CA GLN A 13 13.79 2.93 3.37
C GLN A 13 13.04 3.46 4.60
N SER A 14 13.74 4.07 5.56
CA SER A 14 13.15 4.65 6.76
C SER A 14 12.19 5.80 6.42
N ALA A 15 12.59 6.72 5.54
CA ALA A 15 11.76 7.83 5.10
C ALA A 15 10.47 7.36 4.40
N ARG A 16 10.56 6.30 3.58
CA ARG A 16 9.40 5.71 2.91
C ARG A 16 8.46 4.98 3.87
N ILE A 17 8.98 4.27 4.86
CA ILE A 17 8.17 3.64 5.92
C ILE A 17 7.39 4.72 6.66
N ALA A 18 8.06 5.79 7.10
CA ALA A 18 7.41 6.91 7.77
C ALA A 18 6.34 7.59 6.89
N ALA A 19 6.63 7.79 5.60
CA ALA A 19 5.66 8.33 4.65
C ALA A 19 4.43 7.41 4.48
N ARG A 20 4.65 6.09 4.34
CA ARG A 20 3.59 5.08 4.24
C ARG A 20 2.69 5.07 5.48
N ASP A 21 3.29 5.10 6.67
CA ASP A 21 2.54 5.07 7.92
C ASP A 21 1.73 6.36 8.13
N ASN A 22 2.30 7.52 7.77
CA ASN A 22 1.58 8.80 7.76
C ASN A 22 0.44 8.85 6.75
N LEU A 23 0.57 8.15 5.62
CA LEU A 23 -0.45 8.09 4.59
C LEU A 23 -1.71 7.36 5.07
N MET A 24 -1.57 6.39 5.99
CA MET A 24 -2.73 5.76 6.62
C MET A 24 -3.53 6.80 7.42
N TYR A 25 -2.87 7.59 8.26
CA TYR A 25 -3.54 8.67 9.00
C TYR A 25 -4.17 9.72 8.07
N ALA A 26 -3.46 10.10 7.01
CA ALA A 26 -3.98 11.03 6.01
C ALA A 26 -5.23 10.49 5.31
N THR A 27 -5.27 9.19 5.02
CA THR A 27 -6.43 8.53 4.41
C THR A 27 -7.63 8.52 5.34
N LEU A 28 -7.44 8.19 6.62
CA LEU A 28 -8.54 8.26 7.59
C LEU A 28 -9.09 9.68 7.71
N ALA A 29 -8.21 10.68 7.77
CA ALA A 29 -8.61 12.09 7.81
C ALA A 29 -9.36 12.50 6.53
N ALA A 30 -8.88 12.10 5.35
CA ALA A 30 -9.51 12.40 4.07
C ALA A 30 -10.89 11.73 3.94
N LEU A 31 -11.02 10.47 4.36
CA LEU A 31 -12.30 9.75 4.40
C LEU A 31 -13.28 10.42 5.36
N ALA A 32 -12.84 10.80 6.56
CA ALA A 32 -13.67 11.49 7.54
C ALA A 32 -14.14 12.86 7.02
N ALA A 33 -13.24 13.64 6.42
CA ALA A 33 -13.56 14.94 5.83
C ALA A 33 -14.55 14.80 4.66
N THR A 34 -14.30 13.86 3.76
CA THR A 34 -15.18 13.59 2.60
C THR A 34 -16.56 13.13 3.06
N THR A 35 -16.62 12.19 4.01
CA THR A 35 -17.88 11.69 4.59
C THR A 35 -18.66 12.81 5.28
N THR A 36 -17.98 13.68 6.03
CA THR A 36 -18.59 14.84 6.67
C THR A 36 -19.17 15.80 5.63
N ALA A 37 -18.46 16.06 4.53
CA ALA A 37 -18.96 16.90 3.44
C ALA A 37 -20.21 16.31 2.77
N ILE A 38 -20.23 14.98 2.56
CA ILE A 38 -21.39 14.26 2.01
C ILE A 38 -22.60 14.39 2.94
N VAL A 39 -22.43 14.08 4.23
CA VAL A 39 -23.53 14.06 5.22
C VAL A 39 -24.06 15.47 5.51
N SER A 40 -23.20 16.48 5.51
CA SER A 40 -23.60 17.87 5.78
C SER A 40 -24.29 18.56 4.61
N THR A 41 -24.17 18.03 3.39
CA THR A 41 -24.76 18.64 2.19
C THR A 41 -26.06 17.93 1.82
N ALA A 42 -27.17 18.42 2.37
CA ALA A 42 -28.50 17.86 2.12
C ALA A 42 -28.85 17.84 0.62
N GLY A 43 -29.37 16.69 0.15
CA GLY A 43 -29.89 16.52 -1.20
C GLY A 43 -28.84 16.32 -2.30
N ARG A 44 -27.54 16.20 -1.97
CA ARG A 44 -26.47 15.96 -2.95
C ARG A 44 -25.84 14.57 -2.81
N THR A 45 -26.58 13.54 -3.18
CA THR A 45 -26.09 12.14 -3.13
C THR A 45 -24.93 11.88 -4.08
N GLU A 46 -24.75 12.71 -5.12
CA GLU A 46 -23.63 12.63 -6.06
C GLU A 46 -22.25 12.83 -5.41
N LEU A 47 -22.19 13.52 -4.26
CA LEU A 47 -20.93 13.76 -3.54
C LEU A 47 -20.29 12.48 -3.02
N VAL A 48 -21.05 11.38 -2.94
CA VAL A 48 -20.50 10.08 -2.54
C VAL A 48 -19.38 9.61 -3.48
N LEU A 49 -19.42 10.02 -4.76
CA LEU A 49 -18.38 9.75 -5.76
C LEU A 49 -17.07 10.52 -5.53
N LEU A 50 -16.96 11.36 -4.49
CA LEU A 50 -15.67 11.90 -4.08
C LEU A 50 -14.80 10.88 -3.32
N LEU A 51 -15.40 9.82 -2.77
CA LEU A 51 -14.67 8.80 -2.03
C LEU A 51 -13.76 7.93 -2.92
N PRO A 52 -14.21 7.40 -4.08
CA PRO A 52 -13.35 6.61 -4.95
C PRO A 52 -12.05 7.30 -5.38
N PRO A 53 -12.02 8.55 -5.88
CA PRO A 53 -10.76 9.18 -6.27
C PRO A 53 -9.82 9.41 -5.08
N VAL A 54 -10.33 9.74 -3.89
CA VAL A 54 -9.52 9.85 -2.66
C VAL A 54 -8.87 8.51 -2.33
N CYS A 55 -9.65 7.44 -2.33
CA CYS A 55 -9.17 6.08 -2.10
C CYS A 55 -8.13 5.65 -3.14
N ILE A 56 -8.35 5.93 -4.43
CA ILE A 56 -7.44 5.57 -5.51
C ILE A 56 -6.09 6.29 -5.35
N VAL A 57 -6.10 7.61 -5.17
CA VAL A 57 -4.87 8.41 -5.10
C VAL A 57 -4.03 7.99 -3.89
N LEU A 58 -4.66 7.86 -2.73
CA LEU A 58 -3.96 7.52 -1.49
C LEU A 58 -3.53 6.04 -1.50
N GLY A 59 -4.38 5.13 -1.96
CA GLY A 59 -4.04 3.70 -2.06
C GLY A 59 -2.93 3.44 -3.08
N TRP A 60 -2.93 4.13 -4.22
CA TRP A 60 -1.83 4.02 -5.19
C TRP A 60 -0.51 4.54 -4.62
N THR A 61 -0.56 5.69 -3.93
CA THR A 61 0.63 6.26 -3.28
C THR A 61 1.16 5.33 -2.19
N TYR A 62 0.27 4.68 -1.43
CA TYR A 62 0.64 3.68 -0.43
C TYR A 62 1.36 2.51 -1.08
N LEU A 63 0.76 1.93 -2.12
CA LEU A 63 1.28 0.78 -2.84
C LEU A 63 2.66 1.04 -3.44
N VAL A 64 2.85 2.18 -4.11
CA VAL A 64 4.15 2.54 -4.72
C VAL A 64 5.24 2.67 -3.66
N ASN A 65 4.93 3.18 -2.46
CA ASN A 65 5.90 3.23 -1.37
C ASN A 65 6.26 1.83 -0.87
N ASP A 66 5.28 0.94 -0.72
CA ASP A 66 5.52 -0.43 -0.29
C ASP A 66 6.36 -1.23 -1.29
N GLU A 67 6.08 -1.10 -2.60
CA GLU A 67 6.89 -1.70 -3.66
C GLU A 67 8.35 -1.24 -3.61
N LYS A 68 8.59 0.06 -3.32
CA LYS A 68 9.94 0.63 -3.19
C LYS A 68 10.65 0.14 -1.93
N ILE A 69 9.97 0.09 -0.79
CA ILE A 69 10.50 -0.48 0.45
C ILE A 69 10.93 -1.93 0.23
N SER A 70 10.07 -2.71 -0.43
CA SER A 70 10.32 -4.11 -0.78
C SER A 70 11.49 -4.27 -1.76
N ALA A 71 11.60 -3.40 -2.76
CA ALA A 71 12.71 -3.41 -3.71
C ALA A 71 14.06 -3.09 -3.05
N ILE A 72 14.12 -2.05 -2.21
CA ILE A 72 15.32 -1.71 -1.42
C ILE A 72 15.70 -2.90 -0.54
N GLY A 73 14.74 -3.48 0.18
CA GLY A 73 14.99 -4.63 1.03
C GLY A 73 15.50 -5.85 0.25
N ARG A 74 15.01 -6.09 -0.97
CA ARG A 74 15.56 -7.16 -1.84
C ARG A 74 17.01 -6.86 -2.21
N TYR A 75 17.29 -5.68 -2.78
CA TYR A 75 18.64 -5.29 -3.20
C TYR A 75 19.66 -5.35 -2.06
N LEU A 76 19.28 -4.87 -0.86
CA LEU A 76 20.14 -4.98 0.33
C LEU A 76 20.54 -6.43 0.63
N ARG A 77 19.62 -7.38 0.44
CA ARG A 77 19.87 -8.81 0.71
C ARG A 77 20.58 -9.54 -0.43
N THR A 78 20.20 -9.28 -1.68
CA THR A 78 20.66 -10.05 -2.84
C THR A 78 21.96 -9.52 -3.42
N ASP A 79 22.23 -8.24 -3.28
CA ASP A 79 23.33 -7.57 -3.96
C ASP A 79 24.31 -6.97 -2.95
N LEU A 80 23.82 -6.09 -2.06
CA LEU A 80 24.70 -5.29 -1.21
C LEU A 80 25.31 -6.11 -0.07
N ARG A 81 24.54 -7.00 0.57
CA ARG A 81 25.03 -7.85 1.66
C ARG A 81 26.13 -8.82 1.20
N PRO A 82 26.00 -9.56 0.07
CA PRO A 82 27.09 -10.36 -0.46
C PRO A 82 28.33 -9.52 -0.82
N ALA A 83 28.15 -8.34 -1.41
CA ALA A 83 29.26 -7.45 -1.75
C ALA A 83 30.00 -6.95 -0.50
N LEU A 84 29.28 -6.60 0.57
CA LEU A 84 29.87 -6.21 1.85
C LEU A 84 30.62 -7.37 2.52
N ALA A 85 30.08 -8.58 2.46
CA ALA A 85 30.74 -9.78 2.99
C ALA A 85 32.04 -10.10 2.26
N ALA A 86 32.01 -10.06 0.92
CA ALA A 86 33.21 -10.23 0.09
C ALA A 86 34.28 -9.16 0.40
N ALA A 87 33.87 -7.90 0.57
CA ALA A 87 34.79 -6.80 0.91
C ALA A 87 35.36 -6.92 2.33
N ALA A 88 34.61 -7.51 3.28
CA ALA A 88 35.04 -7.69 4.67
C ALA A 88 35.80 -9.01 4.91
N GLY A 89 35.84 -9.92 3.94
CA GLY A 89 36.39 -11.27 4.13
C GLY A 89 35.60 -12.11 5.14
N ALA A 90 34.32 -11.79 5.36
CA ALA A 90 33.44 -12.45 6.31
C ALA A 90 32.37 -13.27 5.60
N ASP A 91 31.74 -14.22 6.30
CA ASP A 91 30.57 -14.89 5.76
C ASP A 91 29.40 -13.89 5.63
N SER A 92 28.71 -13.96 4.49
CA SER A 92 27.47 -13.25 4.24
C SER A 92 26.43 -13.42 5.35
N ALA A 93 26.40 -14.59 6.01
CA ALA A 93 25.49 -14.87 7.11
C ALA A 93 25.79 -14.04 8.36
N GLU A 94 27.06 -13.66 8.58
CA GLU A 94 27.49 -12.89 9.76
C GLU A 94 27.34 -11.38 9.54
N VAL A 95 27.50 -10.92 8.30
CA VAL A 95 27.31 -9.52 7.93
C VAL A 95 25.84 -9.13 8.00
N LEU A 96 25.54 -8.03 8.70
CA LEU A 96 24.19 -7.49 8.88
C LEU A 96 23.19 -8.50 9.49
N ARG A 97 23.67 -9.42 10.35
CA ARG A 97 22.85 -10.47 10.98
C ARG A 97 21.59 -9.94 11.67
N TRP A 98 21.62 -8.72 12.19
CA TRP A 98 20.48 -8.07 12.85
C TRP A 98 19.28 -7.89 11.90
N GLU A 99 19.50 -7.72 10.58
CA GLU A 99 18.42 -7.58 9.60
C GLU A 99 17.65 -8.88 9.38
N THR A 100 18.29 -10.03 9.62
CA THR A 100 17.66 -11.35 9.49
C THR A 100 17.23 -11.94 10.82
N ALA A 101 17.79 -11.48 11.94
CA ALA A 101 17.49 -12.00 13.28
C ALA A 101 16.00 -11.88 13.66
N HIS A 102 15.30 -10.87 13.16
CA HIS A 102 13.86 -10.68 13.39
C HIS A 102 12.97 -11.52 12.45
N ARG A 103 13.55 -12.27 11.50
CA ARG A 103 12.81 -12.86 10.37
C ARG A 103 12.32 -14.29 10.62
N GLU A 104 12.71 -14.93 11.73
CA GLU A 104 12.40 -16.34 12.05
C GLU A 104 10.99 -16.57 12.65
N GLU A 105 10.14 -15.55 12.74
CA GLU A 105 8.80 -15.72 13.32
C GLU A 105 7.79 -16.41 12.38
N HIS A 106 7.33 -17.59 12.81
CA HIS A 106 6.24 -18.41 12.26
C HIS A 106 4.90 -17.66 12.04
N ARG A 107 4.73 -16.42 12.51
CA ARG A 107 3.49 -15.63 12.39
C ARG A 107 3.45 -14.68 11.18
N ARG A 108 4.48 -14.70 10.32
CA ARG A 108 4.61 -13.79 9.17
C ARG A 108 3.42 -13.85 8.20
N ASN A 109 2.87 -15.02 7.92
CA ASN A 109 1.79 -15.14 6.93
C ASN A 109 0.47 -14.60 7.47
N ALA A 110 0.16 -14.85 8.75
CA ALA A 110 -0.99 -14.24 9.40
C ALA A 110 -0.88 -12.70 9.39
N GLY A 111 0.31 -12.16 9.64
CA GLY A 111 0.59 -10.73 9.54
C GLY A 111 0.35 -10.17 8.12
N LYS A 112 0.80 -10.88 7.08
CA LYS A 112 0.57 -10.48 5.68
C LYS A 112 -0.92 -10.49 5.31
N HIS A 113 -1.66 -11.52 5.71
CA HIS A 113 -3.10 -11.59 5.44
C HIS A 113 -3.87 -10.49 6.16
N LEU A 114 -3.51 -10.20 7.42
CA LEU A 114 -4.12 -9.12 8.16
C LEU A 114 -3.81 -7.76 7.53
N GLN A 115 -2.56 -7.54 7.09
CA GLN A 115 -2.17 -6.31 6.39
C GLN A 115 -2.95 -6.15 5.08
N LEU A 116 -3.04 -7.20 4.26
CA LEU A 116 -3.84 -7.20 3.04
C LEU A 116 -5.30 -6.86 3.33
N ALA A 117 -5.89 -7.46 4.37
CA ALA A 117 -7.26 -7.17 4.76
C ALA A 117 -7.44 -5.71 5.18
N VAL A 118 -6.49 -5.15 5.93
CA VAL A 118 -6.50 -3.72 6.33
C VAL A 118 -6.38 -2.83 5.11
N ASP A 119 -5.48 -3.11 4.17
CA ASP A 119 -5.27 -2.30 2.98
C ASP A 119 -6.51 -2.30 2.07
N LEU A 120 -7.15 -3.46 1.86
CA LEU A 120 -8.42 -3.56 1.12
C LEU A 120 -9.55 -2.82 1.85
N LEU A 121 -9.66 -2.97 3.17
CA LEU A 121 -10.66 -2.27 3.97
C LEU A 121 -10.48 -0.76 3.91
N MET A 122 -9.23 -0.29 3.81
CA MET A 122 -8.88 1.12 3.85
C MET A 122 -9.03 1.82 2.50
N PHE A 123 -8.65 1.15 1.41
CA PHE A 123 -8.57 1.77 0.09
C PHE A 123 -9.61 1.26 -0.92
N VAL A 124 -10.18 0.07 -0.72
CA VAL A 124 -11.10 -0.52 -1.70
C VAL A 124 -12.54 -0.47 -1.21
N VAL A 125 -12.80 -0.90 0.02
CA VAL A 125 -14.16 -1.00 0.58
C VAL A 125 -14.91 0.34 0.56
N PRO A 126 -14.34 1.49 0.99
CA PRO A 126 -15.08 2.75 1.01
C PRO A 126 -15.46 3.21 -0.40
N ALA A 127 -14.59 2.99 -1.38
CA ALA A 127 -14.85 3.31 -2.78
C ALA A 127 -15.95 2.42 -3.38
N LEU A 128 -15.95 1.12 -3.08
CA LEU A 128 -17.01 0.20 -3.52
C LEU A 128 -18.36 0.57 -2.91
N ILE A 129 -18.39 0.91 -1.61
CA ILE A 129 -19.61 1.39 -0.94
C ILE A 129 -20.13 2.65 -1.64
N ALA A 130 -19.25 3.60 -1.93
CA ALA A 130 -19.63 4.84 -2.59
C ALA A 130 -20.25 4.64 -3.97
N VAL A 131 -19.62 3.85 -4.84
CA VAL A 131 -20.16 3.53 -6.17
C VAL A 131 -21.50 2.79 -6.04
N THR A 132 -21.61 1.84 -5.11
CA THR A 132 -22.85 1.09 -4.87
C THR A 132 -23.99 2.01 -4.43
N VAL A 133 -23.73 2.91 -3.48
CA VAL A 133 -24.70 3.90 -3.01
C VAL A 133 -25.14 4.81 -4.16
N HIS A 134 -24.22 5.25 -5.00
CA HIS A 134 -24.55 6.07 -6.18
C HIS A 134 -25.50 5.36 -7.15
N TRP A 135 -25.25 4.07 -7.44
CA TRP A 135 -26.10 3.31 -8.35
C TRP A 135 -27.48 2.98 -7.77
N VAL A 136 -27.55 2.67 -6.47
CA VAL A 136 -28.82 2.36 -5.78
C VAL A 136 -29.71 3.59 -5.60
N THR A 137 -29.11 4.77 -5.35
CA THR A 137 -29.87 6.02 -5.16
C THR A 137 -30.41 6.62 -6.46
N GLY A 138 -30.08 6.04 -7.61
CA GLY A 138 -30.54 6.50 -8.91
C GLY A 138 -29.61 7.58 -9.49
N PRO A 139 -28.77 7.24 -10.47
CA PRO A 139 -27.90 8.21 -11.12
C PRO A 139 -28.74 9.25 -11.88
N ALA A 140 -28.63 10.52 -11.49
CA ALA A 140 -29.36 11.60 -12.17
C ALA A 140 -28.75 11.99 -13.53
N HIS A 141 -27.47 11.67 -13.79
CA HIS A 141 -26.73 12.14 -14.95
C HIS A 141 -25.83 11.06 -15.57
N THR A 142 -25.90 10.90 -16.89
CA THR A 142 -25.08 9.93 -17.66
C THR A 142 -23.58 10.14 -17.47
N ALA A 143 -23.13 11.38 -17.29
CA ALA A 143 -21.73 11.68 -17.01
C ALA A 143 -21.23 11.05 -15.70
N LEU A 144 -22.06 11.07 -14.64
CA LEU A 144 -21.73 10.47 -13.34
C LEU A 144 -21.73 8.94 -13.40
N LEU A 145 -22.58 8.35 -14.27
CA LEU A 145 -22.52 6.92 -14.56
C LEU A 145 -21.21 6.50 -15.21
N VAL A 146 -20.76 7.24 -16.22
CA VAL A 146 -19.47 6.98 -16.89
C VAL A 146 -18.31 7.17 -15.90
N ALA A 147 -18.35 8.24 -15.10
CA ALA A 147 -17.34 8.50 -14.08
C ALA A 147 -17.28 7.38 -13.04
N SER A 148 -18.42 6.99 -12.46
CA SER A 148 -18.47 5.92 -11.45
C SER A 148 -18.07 4.55 -11.99
N ALA A 149 -18.35 4.26 -13.27
CA ALA A 149 -17.84 3.05 -13.93
C ALA A 149 -16.31 3.08 -14.12
N ALA A 150 -15.74 4.23 -14.49
CA ALA A 150 -14.30 4.41 -14.59
C ALA A 150 -13.61 4.32 -13.22
N GLU A 151 -14.21 4.91 -12.19
CA GLU A 151 -13.77 4.78 -10.80
C GLU A 151 -13.79 3.34 -10.33
N LEU A 152 -14.87 2.59 -10.61
CA LEU A 152 -14.95 1.18 -10.27
C LEU A 152 -13.84 0.35 -10.94
N ALA A 153 -13.56 0.63 -12.21
CA ALA A 153 -12.46 -0.03 -12.92
C ALA A 153 -11.10 0.32 -12.30
N ALA A 154 -10.87 1.58 -11.93
CA ALA A 154 -9.64 2.00 -11.26
C ALA A 154 -9.48 1.37 -9.86
N VAL A 155 -10.58 1.28 -9.10
CA VAL A 155 -10.61 0.60 -7.79
C VAL A 155 -10.33 -0.89 -7.95
N ALA A 156 -10.86 -1.54 -8.99
CA ALA A 156 -10.57 -2.95 -9.28
C ALA A 156 -9.09 -3.16 -9.62
N VAL A 157 -8.50 -2.28 -10.44
CA VAL A 157 -7.05 -2.31 -10.72
C VAL A 157 -6.26 -2.15 -9.43
N LEU A 158 -6.61 -1.20 -8.57
CA LEU A 158 -5.95 -1.00 -7.29
C LEU A 158 -6.06 -2.24 -6.40
N ALA A 159 -7.24 -2.85 -6.29
CA ALA A 159 -7.46 -4.06 -5.50
C ALA A 159 -6.59 -5.23 -5.99
N VAL A 160 -6.53 -5.45 -7.31
CA VAL A 160 -5.66 -6.47 -7.93
C VAL A 160 -4.19 -6.17 -7.64
N ARG A 161 -3.78 -4.91 -7.72
CA ARG A 161 -2.38 -4.54 -7.45
C ARG A 161 -2.00 -4.71 -5.98
N ILE A 162 -2.88 -4.36 -5.05
CA ILE A 162 -2.69 -4.59 -3.61
C ILE A 162 -2.57 -6.11 -3.33
N THR A 163 -3.46 -6.93 -3.89
CA THR A 163 -3.42 -8.39 -3.66
C THR A 163 -2.17 -9.04 -4.25
N LEU A 164 -1.74 -8.62 -5.44
CA LEU A 164 -0.50 -9.09 -6.06
C LEU A 164 0.74 -8.65 -5.27
N ALA A 165 0.76 -7.41 -4.77
CA ALA A 165 1.87 -6.89 -3.97
C ALA A 165 1.99 -7.56 -2.60
N ALA A 166 0.87 -7.99 -2.01
CA ALA A 166 0.87 -8.76 -0.77
C ALA A 166 1.57 -10.13 -0.92
N ASP A 167 1.81 -10.58 -2.16
CA ASP A 167 2.52 -11.78 -2.59
C ASP A 167 2.48 -12.91 -1.55
N LEU A 168 1.36 -13.63 -1.60
CA LEU A 168 1.10 -14.86 -0.86
C LEU A 168 1.88 -16.06 -1.43
N SER A 169 2.73 -15.85 -2.44
CA SER A 169 3.29 -16.86 -3.35
C SER A 169 4.76 -17.22 -3.11
N SER A 170 5.31 -17.08 -1.90
CA SER A 170 6.68 -17.56 -1.60
C SER A 170 6.78 -18.44 -0.36
N GLU A 171 5.79 -19.30 -0.13
CA GLU A 171 5.97 -20.49 0.71
C GLU A 171 5.93 -21.75 -0.15
N GLY A 172 7.09 -22.07 -0.72
CA GLY A 172 7.31 -23.29 -1.48
C GLY A 172 8.44 -23.08 -2.45
N THR A 173 9.57 -23.76 -2.20
CA THR A 173 10.85 -23.69 -2.94
C THR A 173 11.56 -22.33 -2.80
N THR A 174 12.64 -22.18 -2.06
CA THR A 174 13.87 -23.00 -1.96
C THR A 174 14.54 -22.88 -0.61
#